data_AF-A0A3E0CLN0-F1
#
_entry.id   AF-A0A3E0CLN0-F1
#
_cell.length_a   1.000
_cell.length_b   1.000
_cell.length_c   1.000
_cell.angle_alpha   90.00
_cell.angle_beta   90.00
_cell.angle_gamma   90.00
#
_symmetry.space_group_name_H-M   'P 1'
#
loop_
_entity.id
_entity.type
_entity.pdbx_description
1 polymer ?
#
loop_
_entity_poly.entity_id
_entity_poly.type
_entity_poly.pdbx_seq_one_letter_code
_entity_poly.pdbx_strand_id
1 'polypeptide(L)'
;MLKLTTAQCSHAGERATNEDVLGVRIREHDACFMLSDGVGGETGEGHAAKLAIRGALRQFESSLGSSLDALVQSSLAAAHVSIVAVQARHPERSRMAATMVGLFIDRLRGLAQWIHVGDGRLYRFRRGVLLERTMDHSLVAQLAAAGLPHDGVNPKPSEPGARSGRSSTLAAAIGTTLARWRCLSTMYRRFLAWLAGS
;
A
#
# COMPACT_ATOMS: atom_id res chain seq x y z
N MET A 1 -8.35 -25.65 7.64
CA MET A 1 -8.50 -24.18 7.70
C MET A 1 -7.36 -23.58 8.53
N LEU A 2 -6.71 -22.55 8.01
CA LEU A 2 -5.60 -21.85 8.67
C LEU A 2 -6.11 -21.08 9.90
N LYS A 3 -5.48 -21.32 11.06
CA LYS A 3 -5.69 -20.52 12.28
C LYS A 3 -4.76 -19.30 12.24
N LEU A 4 -5.31 -18.14 12.56
CA LEU A 4 -4.57 -16.88 12.58
C LEU A 4 -4.50 -16.37 14.02
N THR A 5 -3.33 -15.89 14.41
CA THR A 5 -3.10 -15.14 15.64
C THR A 5 -2.48 -13.82 15.24
N THR A 6 -3.02 -12.72 15.74
CA THR A 6 -2.71 -11.39 15.23
C THR A 6 -2.52 -10.44 16.40
N ALA A 7 -1.62 -9.48 16.21
CA ALA A 7 -1.37 -8.39 17.14
C ALA A 7 -1.14 -7.12 16.31
N GLN A 8 -1.51 -5.98 16.87
CA GLN A 8 -1.42 -4.69 16.21
C GLN A 8 -0.90 -3.66 17.20
N CYS A 9 -0.04 -2.77 16.74
CA CYS A 9 0.46 -1.64 17.50
C CYS A 9 0.61 -0.46 16.54
N SER A 10 0.22 0.73 16.99
CA SER A 10 0.39 1.98 16.24
C SER A 10 0.57 3.10 17.26
N HIS A 11 1.54 3.97 17.02
CA HIS A 11 1.95 5.00 17.96
C HIS A 11 2.45 6.24 17.19
N ALA A 12 2.15 7.43 17.71
CA ALA A 12 2.57 8.68 17.09
C ALA A 12 4.10 8.89 17.12
N GLY A 13 4.78 8.25 18.08
CA GLY A 13 6.19 8.51 18.36
C GLY A 13 6.37 9.95 18.82
N GLU A 14 7.33 10.65 18.21
CA GLU A 14 7.64 12.06 18.50
C GLU A 14 6.70 13.05 17.79
N ARG A 15 5.83 12.57 16.88
CA ARG A 15 4.90 13.43 16.15
C ARG A 15 3.72 13.82 17.04
N ALA A 16 3.19 15.03 16.83
CA ALA A 16 1.98 15.50 17.53
C ALA A 16 0.73 14.67 17.21
N THR A 17 0.67 14.10 16.00
CA THR A 17 -0.45 13.29 15.53
C THR A 17 0.04 12.02 14.85
N ASN A 18 -0.68 10.92 15.10
CA ASN A 18 -0.48 9.66 14.39
C ASN A 18 -1.36 9.62 13.14
N GLU A 19 -0.73 9.39 12.00
CA GLU A 19 -1.38 9.37 10.69
C GLU A 19 -1.43 7.97 10.08
N ASP A 20 -0.80 7.00 10.75
CA ASP A 20 -0.89 5.60 10.42
C ASP A 20 -2.31 5.08 10.67
N VAL A 21 -2.79 4.29 9.72
CA VAL A 21 -4.07 3.62 9.82
C VAL A 21 -3.89 2.14 9.56
N LEU A 22 -4.32 1.34 10.53
CA LEU A 22 -4.40 -0.11 10.42
C LEU A 22 -5.85 -0.54 10.12
N GLY A 23 -5.97 -1.57 9.29
CA GLY A 23 -7.24 -2.20 8.96
C GLY A 23 -7.13 -3.71 9.03
N VAL A 24 -7.99 -4.36 9.81
CA VAL A 24 -8.00 -5.83 9.91
C VAL A 24 -9.41 -6.36 9.82
N ARG A 25 -9.60 -7.39 8.98
CA ARG A 25 -10.81 -8.20 8.94
C ARG A 25 -10.45 -9.67 8.85
N ILE A 26 -11.10 -10.48 9.68
CA ILE A 26 -10.95 -11.93 9.68
C ILE A 26 -12.35 -12.51 9.56
N ARG A 27 -12.62 -13.20 8.46
CA ARG A 27 -13.84 -13.99 8.27
C ARG A 27 -13.50 -15.46 8.39
N GLU A 28 -14.51 -16.31 8.26
CA GLU A 28 -14.33 -17.76 8.34
C GLU A 28 -13.30 -18.27 7.32
N HIS A 29 -13.46 -17.88 6.04
CA HIS A 29 -12.67 -18.44 4.94
C HIS A 29 -11.50 -17.57 4.49
N ASP A 30 -11.45 -16.31 4.88
CA ASP A 30 -10.42 -15.38 4.47
C ASP A 30 -10.11 -14.32 5.53
N ALA A 31 -9.03 -13.57 5.33
CA ALA A 31 -8.67 -12.43 6.14
C ALA A 31 -7.95 -11.37 5.32
N CYS A 32 -8.01 -10.12 5.76
CA CYS A 32 -7.15 -9.05 5.27
C CYS A 32 -6.54 -8.25 6.42
N PHE A 33 -5.32 -7.78 6.18
CA PHE A 33 -4.55 -6.90 7.05
C PHE A 33 -4.03 -5.77 6.19
N MET A 34 -4.17 -4.55 6.65
CA MET A 34 -3.81 -3.37 5.87
C MET A 34 -3.14 -2.36 6.79
N LEU A 35 -2.15 -1.67 6.25
CA LEU A 35 -1.46 -0.54 6.86
C LEU A 35 -1.37 0.56 5.80
N SER A 36 -1.59 1.80 6.21
CA SER A 36 -1.50 2.97 5.34
C SER A 36 -0.97 4.14 6.15
N ASP A 37 -0.01 4.86 5.58
CA ASP A 37 0.49 6.14 6.09
C ASP A 37 0.05 7.27 5.15
N GLY A 38 -0.37 8.38 5.74
CA GLY A 38 -0.87 9.55 5.02
C GLY A 38 0.27 10.47 4.58
N VAL A 39 0.11 11.12 3.42
CA VAL A 39 1.11 12.08 2.89
C VAL A 39 0.40 13.30 2.30
N GLY A 40 0.80 14.53 2.64
CA GLY A 40 0.16 15.77 2.17
C GLY A 40 0.26 16.96 3.14
N GLY A 41 1.44 17.56 3.23
CA GLY A 41 1.88 18.41 4.35
C GLY A 41 1.19 19.75 4.57
N GLU A 42 -0.04 19.74 5.10
CA GLU A 42 -0.55 20.72 6.09
C GLU A 42 -2.03 20.46 6.46
N THR A 43 -2.83 19.80 5.61
CA THR A 43 -4.23 19.44 5.89
C THR A 43 -4.67 18.18 5.13
N GLY A 44 -4.72 17.03 5.81
CA GLY A 44 -5.40 15.84 5.30
C GLY A 44 -4.57 14.56 5.13
N GLU A 45 -3.35 14.53 5.64
CA GLU A 45 -2.44 13.36 5.57
C GLU A 45 -3.09 12.14 6.23
N GLY A 46 -3.37 12.19 7.54
CA GLY A 46 -4.13 11.13 8.23
C GLY A 46 -5.55 10.92 7.69
N HIS A 47 -6.09 11.82 6.87
CA HIS A 47 -7.40 11.63 6.23
C HIS A 47 -7.31 10.71 5.00
N ALA A 48 -6.26 10.83 4.19
CA ALA A 48 -6.05 9.99 3.02
C ALA A 48 -5.86 8.51 3.40
N ALA A 49 -5.04 8.21 4.42
CA ALA A 49 -4.87 6.85 4.92
C ALA A 49 -6.18 6.24 5.44
N LYS A 50 -7.00 7.04 6.15
CA LYS A 50 -8.33 6.61 6.62
C LYS A 50 -9.26 6.29 5.45
N LEU A 51 -9.26 7.10 4.39
CA LEU A 51 -10.06 6.86 3.21
C LEU A 51 -9.62 5.58 2.47
N ALA A 52 -8.31 5.39 2.30
CA ALA A 52 -7.75 4.22 1.64
C ALA A 52 -8.16 2.93 2.36
N ILE A 53 -7.89 2.84 3.67
CA ILE A 53 -8.23 1.67 4.47
C ILE A 53 -9.73 1.42 4.50
N ARG A 54 -10.55 2.46 4.70
CA ARG A 54 -12.01 2.31 4.71
C ARG A 54 -12.56 1.85 3.36
N GLY A 55 -12.04 2.38 2.26
CA GLY A 55 -12.42 1.97 0.91
C GLY A 55 -12.11 0.50 0.65
N ALA A 56 -10.86 0.09 0.91
CA ALA A 56 -10.41 -1.28 0.73
C ALA A 56 -11.17 -2.26 1.64
N LEU A 57 -11.36 -1.94 2.91
CA LEU A 57 -12.08 -2.83 3.84
C LEU A 57 -13.54 -3.03 3.45
N ARG A 58 -14.25 -1.96 3.05
CA ARG A 58 -15.65 -2.10 2.58
C ARG A 58 -15.73 -2.99 1.35
N GLN A 59 -14.80 -2.83 0.41
CA GLN A 59 -14.76 -3.68 -0.78
C GLN A 59 -14.43 -5.13 -0.43
N PHE A 60 -13.49 -5.36 0.49
CA PHE A 60 -13.19 -6.69 0.99
C PHE A 60 -14.44 -7.33 1.62
N GLU A 61 -15.16 -6.59 2.46
CA GLU A 61 -16.38 -7.03 3.15
C GLU A 61 -17.50 -7.42 2.17
N SER A 62 -17.68 -6.67 1.08
CA SER A 62 -18.70 -6.94 0.07
C SER A 62 -18.34 -8.06 -0.92
N SER A 63 -17.05 -8.38 -1.08
CA SER A 63 -16.54 -9.32 -2.10
C SER A 63 -16.47 -10.77 -1.62
N LEU A 64 -17.59 -11.31 -1.13
CA LEU A 64 -17.66 -12.70 -0.65
C LEU A 64 -17.45 -13.70 -1.79
N GLY A 65 -16.68 -14.77 -1.53
CA GLY A 65 -16.44 -15.86 -2.49
C GLY A 65 -15.58 -15.47 -3.71
N SER A 66 -15.06 -14.25 -3.75
CA SER A 66 -14.16 -13.80 -4.82
C SER A 66 -12.84 -14.56 -4.79
N SER A 67 -12.19 -14.70 -5.95
CA SER A 67 -10.81 -15.17 -5.99
C SER A 67 -9.91 -14.21 -5.23
N LEU A 68 -8.83 -14.73 -4.64
CA LEU A 68 -7.88 -13.91 -3.89
C LEU A 68 -7.32 -12.76 -4.74
N ASP A 69 -7.11 -13.01 -6.04
CA ASP A 69 -6.67 -12.01 -7.02
C ASP A 69 -7.70 -10.89 -7.20
N ALA A 70 -8.96 -11.24 -7.45
CA ALA A 70 -10.03 -10.26 -7.62
C ALA A 70 -10.26 -9.45 -6.33
N LEU A 71 -10.13 -10.09 -5.17
CA LEU A 71 -10.28 -9.46 -3.87
C LEU A 71 -9.18 -8.40 -3.63
N VAL A 72 -7.93 -8.73 -3.97
CA VAL A 72 -6.80 -7.81 -3.90
C VAL A 72 -7.01 -6.62 -4.85
N GLN A 73 -7.30 -6.88 -6.12
CA GLN A 73 -7.45 -5.85 -7.15
C GLN A 73 -8.59 -4.89 -6.85
N SER A 74 -9.77 -5.42 -6.51
CA SER A 74 -10.93 -4.61 -6.17
C SER A 74 -10.68 -3.78 -4.91
N SER A 75 -10.04 -4.33 -3.88
CA SER A 75 -9.74 -3.60 -2.64
C SER A 75 -8.78 -2.43 -2.88
N LEU A 76 -7.73 -2.63 -3.69
CA LEU A 76 -6.81 -1.56 -4.06
C LEU A 76 -7.51 -0.48 -4.90
N ALA A 77 -8.33 -0.88 -5.88
CA ALA A 77 -9.11 0.05 -6.68
C ALA A 77 -10.07 0.88 -5.81
N ALA A 78 -10.75 0.25 -4.85
CA ALA A 78 -11.66 0.93 -3.93
C ALA A 78 -10.93 1.92 -2.99
N ALA A 79 -9.72 1.60 -2.55
CA ALA A 79 -8.87 2.54 -1.81
C ALA A 79 -8.55 3.77 -2.65
N HIS A 80 -8.08 3.56 -3.88
CA HIS A 80 -7.73 4.64 -4.80
C HIS A 80 -8.93 5.55 -5.12
N VAL A 81 -10.07 4.96 -5.49
CA VAL A 81 -11.32 5.69 -5.77
C VAL A 81 -11.76 6.51 -4.56
N SER A 82 -11.59 5.99 -3.34
CA SER A 82 -11.97 6.72 -2.11
C SER A 82 -11.14 7.98 -1.89
N ILE A 83 -9.85 7.97 -2.24
CA ILE A 83 -8.98 9.15 -2.18
C ILE A 83 -9.36 10.14 -3.29
N VAL A 84 -9.44 9.67 -4.54
CA VAL A 84 -9.72 10.53 -5.71
C VAL A 84 -11.08 11.22 -5.61
N ALA A 85 -12.10 10.54 -5.10
CA ALA A 85 -13.43 11.12 -4.90
C ALA A 85 -13.42 12.34 -3.96
N VAL A 86 -12.54 12.33 -2.94
CA VAL A 86 -12.40 13.46 -2.02
C VAL A 86 -11.52 14.54 -2.62
N GLN A 87 -10.42 14.20 -3.32
CA GLN A 87 -9.60 15.17 -4.06
C GLN A 87 -10.43 15.98 -5.06
N ALA A 88 -11.38 15.33 -5.76
CA ALA A 88 -12.25 15.99 -6.73
C ALA A 88 -13.26 16.96 -6.09
N ARG A 89 -13.68 16.71 -4.84
CA ARG A 89 -14.65 17.55 -4.10
C ARG A 89 -13.99 18.68 -3.31
N HIS A 90 -12.71 18.51 -2.99
CA HIS A 90 -11.95 19.37 -2.08
C HIS A 90 -10.62 19.76 -2.73
N PRO A 91 -10.59 20.83 -3.56
CA PRO A 91 -9.37 21.29 -4.23
C PRO A 91 -8.20 21.54 -3.28
N GLU A 92 -8.50 21.97 -2.05
CA GLU A 92 -7.52 22.17 -0.96
C GLU A 92 -6.84 20.86 -0.52
N ARG A 93 -7.44 19.70 -0.81
CA ARG A 93 -6.92 18.35 -0.55
C ARG A 93 -6.43 17.63 -1.79
N SER A 94 -6.34 18.31 -2.93
CA SER A 94 -5.94 17.71 -4.22
C SER A 94 -4.60 16.98 -4.18
N ARG A 95 -3.72 17.32 -3.23
CA ARG A 95 -2.40 16.72 -3.06
C ARG A 95 -2.34 15.60 -2.02
N MET A 96 -3.43 15.29 -1.33
CA MET A 96 -3.42 14.22 -0.34
C MET A 96 -3.15 12.88 -1.02
N ALA A 97 -2.29 12.06 -0.44
CA ALA A 97 -1.96 10.74 -0.90
C ALA A 97 -1.79 9.81 0.32
N ALA A 98 -1.73 8.51 0.09
CA ALA A 98 -1.42 7.56 1.14
C ALA A 98 -0.61 6.40 0.59
N THR A 99 0.25 5.84 1.44
CA THR A 99 0.89 4.54 1.22
C THR A 99 -0.12 3.43 1.49
N MET A 100 0.15 2.22 1.04
CA MET A 100 -0.68 1.07 1.38
C MET A 100 0.15 -0.21 1.36
N VAL A 101 0.10 -0.96 2.45
CA VAL A 101 0.50 -2.38 2.51
C VAL A 101 -0.76 -3.16 2.82
N GLY A 102 -1.07 -4.18 2.03
CA GLY A 102 -2.22 -5.05 2.25
C GLY A 102 -1.81 -6.51 2.14
N LEU A 103 -2.20 -7.35 3.10
CA LEU A 103 -2.04 -8.81 3.10
C LEU A 103 -3.42 -9.46 3.12
N PHE A 104 -3.71 -10.28 2.14
CA PHE A 104 -4.96 -11.02 1.97
C PHE A 104 -4.65 -12.51 2.07
N ILE A 105 -5.45 -13.22 2.86
CA ILE A 105 -5.23 -14.63 3.18
C ILE A 105 -6.49 -15.41 2.85
N ASP A 106 -6.36 -16.43 2.00
CA ASP A 106 -7.33 -17.51 1.86
C ASP A 106 -7.03 -18.57 2.92
N ARG A 107 -7.89 -18.66 3.94
CA ARG A 107 -7.71 -19.56 5.09
C ARG A 107 -8.10 -21.00 4.77
N LEU A 108 -8.90 -21.24 3.73
CA LEU A 108 -9.27 -22.58 3.31
C LEU A 108 -8.11 -23.24 2.57
N ARG A 109 -7.53 -22.53 1.60
CA ARG A 109 -6.44 -23.03 0.74
C ARG A 109 -5.05 -22.78 1.31
N GLY A 110 -4.94 -21.96 2.36
CA GLY A 110 -3.66 -21.57 2.96
C GLY A 110 -2.80 -20.76 2.01
N LEU A 111 -3.44 -19.89 1.21
CA LEU A 111 -2.79 -19.01 0.25
C LEU A 111 -2.79 -17.58 0.78
N ALA A 112 -1.78 -16.81 0.41
CA ALA A 112 -1.71 -15.39 0.72
C ALA A 112 -1.26 -14.60 -0.51
N GLN A 113 -1.77 -13.37 -0.61
CA GLN A 113 -1.36 -12.37 -1.59
C GLN A 113 -1.23 -11.03 -0.88
N TRP A 114 -0.38 -10.16 -1.42
CA TRP A 114 -0.20 -8.84 -0.84
C TRP A 114 -0.03 -7.78 -1.91
N ILE A 115 -0.26 -6.54 -1.47
CA ILE A 115 -0.03 -5.32 -2.21
C ILE A 115 0.83 -4.39 -1.37
N HIS A 116 1.58 -3.55 -2.05
CA HIS A 116 2.41 -2.55 -1.44
C HIS A 116 2.48 -1.35 -2.37
N VAL A 117 2.33 -0.14 -1.84
CA VAL A 117 2.44 1.16 -2.50
C VAL A 117 3.09 2.11 -1.49
N GLY A 118 4.14 2.83 -1.87
CA GLY A 118 4.89 3.70 -0.94
C GLY A 118 6.09 3.01 -0.30
N ASP A 119 6.35 3.27 0.96
CA ASP A 119 7.52 2.80 1.74
C ASP A 119 7.14 1.92 2.94
N GLY A 120 5.85 1.61 3.09
CA GLY A 120 5.39 0.63 4.07
C GLY A 120 5.94 -0.77 3.79
N ARG A 121 6.27 -1.52 4.84
CA ARG A 121 6.93 -2.82 4.67
C ARG A 121 6.12 -4.01 5.13
N LEU A 122 6.13 -5.07 4.33
CA LEU A 122 5.66 -6.41 4.70
C LEU A 122 6.86 -7.35 4.81
N TYR A 123 6.91 -8.12 5.90
CA TYR A 123 7.95 -9.10 6.16
C TYR A 123 7.37 -10.49 6.32
N ARG A 124 8.06 -11.50 5.80
CA ARG A 124 7.72 -12.91 5.99
C ARG A 124 8.83 -13.65 6.71
N PHE A 125 8.50 -14.23 7.86
CA PHE A 125 9.42 -15.07 8.61
C PHE A 125 8.97 -16.52 8.61
N ARG A 126 9.92 -17.47 8.63
CA ARG A 126 9.65 -18.88 8.86
C ARG A 126 10.80 -19.50 9.64
N ARG A 127 10.47 -20.16 10.77
CA ARG A 127 11.46 -20.79 11.66
C ARG A 127 12.59 -19.82 12.06
N GLY A 128 12.23 -18.58 12.42
CA GLY A 128 13.18 -17.55 12.82
C GLY A 128 13.95 -16.88 11.67
N VAL A 129 13.76 -17.31 10.42
CA VAL A 129 14.48 -16.75 9.26
C VAL A 129 13.59 -15.79 8.48
N LEU A 130 14.12 -14.61 8.14
CA LEU A 130 13.48 -13.68 7.20
C LEU A 130 13.57 -14.26 5.79
N LEU A 131 12.42 -14.55 5.20
CA LEU A 131 12.31 -15.10 3.84
C LEU A 131 12.10 -14.00 2.79
N GLU A 132 11.24 -13.03 3.08
CA GLU A 132 10.85 -11.99 2.11
C GLU A 132 10.58 -10.65 2.81
N ARG A 133 10.81 -9.58 2.05
CA ARG A 133 10.48 -8.21 2.42
C ARG A 133 10.00 -7.45 1.18
N THR A 134 9.01 -6.58 1.31
CA THR A 134 8.71 -5.60 0.25
C THR A 134 9.87 -4.62 0.07
N MET A 135 10.07 -4.17 -1.17
CA MET A 135 11.02 -3.11 -1.49
C MET A 135 10.27 -1.79 -1.55
N ASP A 136 10.81 -0.75 -0.92
CA ASP A 136 10.22 0.58 -0.89
C ASP A 136 10.04 1.09 -2.33
N HIS A 137 8.90 1.69 -2.65
CA HIS A 137 8.67 2.42 -3.89
C HIS A 137 9.24 3.85 -3.78
N SER A 138 10.49 3.97 -3.31
CA SER A 138 11.23 5.24 -3.32
C SER A 138 11.99 5.38 -4.64
N LEU A 139 12.19 6.61 -5.10
CA LEU A 139 13.01 6.90 -6.28
C LEU A 139 14.42 6.31 -6.12
N VAL A 140 14.97 6.33 -4.90
CA VAL A 140 16.26 5.73 -4.52
C VAL A 140 16.27 4.22 -4.73
N ALA A 141 15.21 3.53 -4.28
CA ALA A 141 15.09 2.09 -4.45
C ALA A 141 14.93 1.69 -5.93
N GLN A 142 14.26 2.51 -6.74
CA GLN A 142 14.15 2.31 -8.18
C GLN A 142 15.50 2.53 -8.89
N LEU A 143 16.24 3.59 -8.52
CA LEU A 143 17.57 3.87 -9.06
C LEU A 143 18.58 2.78 -8.67
N ALA A 144 18.56 2.32 -7.42
CA ALA A 144 19.39 1.21 -6.95
C ALA A 144 19.04 -0.11 -7.65
N ALA A 145 17.75 -0.42 -7.84
CA ALA A 145 17.30 -1.60 -8.58
C ALA A 145 17.68 -1.54 -10.08
N ALA A 146 17.80 -0.35 -10.65
CA ALA A 146 18.23 -0.12 -12.03
C ALA A 146 19.76 -0.07 -12.20
N GLY A 147 20.55 -0.25 -11.13
CA GLY A 147 22.01 -0.18 -11.18
C GLY A 147 22.57 1.22 -11.48
N LEU A 148 21.76 2.27 -11.26
CA LEU A 148 22.16 3.65 -11.46
C LEU A 148 22.85 4.19 -10.20
N PRO A 149 23.81 5.12 -10.34
CA PRO A 149 24.45 5.77 -9.21
C PRO A 149 23.40 6.48 -8.35
N HIS A 150 23.35 6.10 -7.08
CA HIS A 150 22.39 6.58 -6.08
C HIS A 150 23.11 7.35 -4.95
N ASP A 151 24.42 7.53 -5.12
CA ASP A 151 25.37 8.19 -4.22
C ASP A 151 25.13 9.71 -4.28
N GLY A 152 24.13 10.17 -3.52
CA GLY A 152 23.66 11.55 -3.53
C GLY A 152 22.17 11.71 -3.26
N VAL A 153 21.40 10.61 -3.29
CA VAL A 153 19.97 10.58 -2.95
C VAL A 153 19.75 9.95 -1.56
N ASN A 154 20.70 10.13 -0.65
CA ASN A 154 20.52 9.75 0.74
C ASN A 154 19.76 10.88 1.45
N PRO A 155 18.58 10.65 2.06
CA PRO A 155 18.00 11.64 2.94
C PRO A 155 18.93 11.76 4.15
N LYS A 156 19.66 12.89 4.24
CA LYS A 156 20.30 13.30 5.49
C LYS A 156 19.22 13.37 6.59
N PRO A 157 19.59 13.18 7.87
CA PRO A 157 18.71 13.54 8.98
C PRO A 157 18.32 15.01 8.83
N SER A 158 17.02 15.27 8.96
CA SER A 158 16.33 16.55 8.78
C SER A 158 17.10 17.81 9.20
N GLU A 159 17.36 18.71 8.25
CA GLU A 159 17.36 20.14 8.52
C GLU A 159 15.98 20.72 8.17
N PRO A 160 15.41 21.61 9.00
CA PRO A 160 14.09 22.18 8.77
C PRO A 160 14.18 23.26 7.69
N GLY A 161 13.66 23.00 6.48
CA GLY A 161 13.42 24.09 5.51
C GLY A 161 13.46 23.82 4.01
N ALA A 162 13.67 22.59 3.52
CA ALA A 162 13.81 22.37 2.07
C ALA A 162 12.59 21.69 1.43
N ARG A 163 11.77 22.48 0.73
CA ARG A 163 10.69 22.03 -0.17
C ARG A 163 11.26 21.53 -1.51
N SER A 164 10.88 20.33 -1.93
CA SER A 164 10.95 19.79 -3.31
C SER A 164 10.19 18.45 -3.29
N GLY A 165 9.21 18.09 -4.13
CA GLY A 165 8.81 18.59 -5.42
C GLY A 165 8.48 17.38 -6.33
N ARG A 166 7.20 17.02 -6.40
CA ARG A 166 6.48 16.27 -7.47
C ARG A 166 6.30 14.73 -7.40
N SER A 167 5.03 14.38 -7.72
CA SER A 167 4.50 13.16 -8.35
C SER A 167 4.11 11.93 -7.52
N SER A 168 2.82 11.92 -7.12
CA SER A 168 1.87 10.79 -7.17
C SER A 168 2.43 9.37 -6.98
N THR A 169 2.56 8.97 -5.72
CA THR A 169 3.14 7.70 -5.26
C THR A 169 2.30 6.44 -5.56
N LEU A 170 1.08 6.59 -6.09
CA LEU A 170 0.16 5.48 -6.35
C LEU A 170 0.39 4.75 -7.69
N ALA A 171 1.24 5.27 -8.57
CA ALA A 171 1.43 4.70 -9.92
C ALA A 171 2.56 3.64 -10.02
N ALA A 172 3.38 3.45 -8.99
CA ALA A 172 4.68 2.79 -9.12
C ALA A 172 4.76 1.33 -8.62
N ALA A 173 3.67 0.74 -8.14
CA ALA A 173 3.71 -0.63 -7.67
C ALA A 173 3.42 -1.58 -8.83
N ILE A 174 4.35 -2.48 -9.16
CA ILE A 174 4.22 -3.93 -8.92
C ILE A 174 5.39 -4.67 -9.66
N GLY A 175 6.05 -5.65 -9.00
CA GLY A 175 7.15 -6.48 -9.54
C GLY A 175 7.20 -7.93 -8.97
N THR A 176 7.29 -8.97 -9.82
CA THR A 176 7.18 -10.44 -9.54
C THR A 176 8.49 -11.13 -9.12
N THR A 177 8.49 -12.30 -8.44
CA THR A 177 8.65 -13.67 -9.05
C THR A 177 8.36 -14.87 -8.08
N LEU A 178 7.89 -15.98 -8.70
CA LEU A 178 7.43 -17.34 -8.30
C LEU A 178 8.06 -18.05 -7.08
N ALA A 179 7.42 -18.94 -6.29
CA ALA A 179 6.22 -19.78 -6.46
C ALA A 179 5.42 -19.91 -5.13
N ARG A 180 4.10 -20.16 -5.21
CA ARG A 180 3.12 -20.15 -4.08
C ARG A 180 2.81 -18.78 -3.46
N TRP A 181 3.38 -17.74 -4.06
CA TRP A 181 3.32 -16.33 -3.70
C TRP A 181 3.18 -15.59 -5.03
N ARG A 182 2.12 -14.79 -5.24
CA ARG A 182 1.90 -14.03 -6.48
C ARG A 182 1.86 -12.54 -6.14
N CYS A 183 2.76 -11.79 -6.76
CA CYS A 183 2.74 -10.33 -6.90
C CYS A 183 2.28 -10.01 -8.33
N LEU A 184 1.34 -9.08 -8.55
CA LEU A 184 0.69 -8.86 -9.86
C LEU A 184 1.37 -7.80 -10.74
N SER A 185 2.58 -8.04 -11.25
CA SER A 185 3.33 -6.99 -11.99
C SER A 185 2.96 -6.83 -13.46
N THR A 186 2.20 -7.75 -14.03
CA THR A 186 2.20 -7.92 -15.49
C THR A 186 1.14 -7.09 -16.24
N MET A 187 0.19 -6.41 -15.60
CA MET A 187 -0.91 -5.74 -16.31
C MET A 187 -0.76 -4.23 -16.59
N TYR A 188 0.33 -3.58 -16.15
CA TYR A 188 0.47 -2.13 -16.33
C TYR A 188 0.64 -1.68 -17.80
N ARG A 189 1.05 -2.58 -18.72
CA ARG A 189 1.11 -2.25 -20.16
C ARG A 189 -0.25 -1.99 -20.80
N ARG A 190 -1.38 -2.40 -20.20
CA ARG A 190 -2.73 -2.15 -20.74
C ARG A 190 -3.43 -0.94 -20.11
N PHE A 191 -3.09 -0.55 -18.88
CA PHE A 191 -3.73 0.58 -18.20
C PHE A 191 -3.20 1.94 -18.69
N LEU A 192 -1.91 2.04 -19.04
CA LEU A 192 -1.35 3.24 -19.67
C LEU A 192 -1.94 3.52 -21.06
N ALA A 193 -2.34 2.49 -21.81
CA ALA A 193 -3.01 2.66 -23.10
C ALA A 193 -4.43 3.27 -22.97
N TRP A 194 -5.06 3.14 -21.80
CA TRP A 194 -6.36 3.75 -21.51
C TRP A 194 -6.24 5.22 -21.06
N LEU A 195 -5.16 5.58 -20.36
CA LEU A 195 -4.89 6.97 -19.95
C LEU A 195 -4.28 7.85 -21.06
N ALA A 196 -3.68 7.26 -22.10
CA ALA A 196 -3.06 7.99 -23.21
C ALA A 196 -3.99 8.24 -24.42
N GLY A 197 -5.30 8.00 -24.28
CA GLY A 197 -6.28 8.10 -25.36
C GLY A 197 -7.46 9.02 -25.04
N SER A 198 -7.23 10.32 -25.11
CA SER A 198 -8.21 11.36 -25.48
C SER A 198 -7.45 12.54 -26.08
#